data_AF-A0A8H9XDM9-F1
#
_entry.id   AF-A0A8H9XDM9-F1
#
_cell.length_a   1.000
_cell.length_b   1.000
_cell.length_c   1.000
_cell.angle_alpha   90.00
_cell.angle_beta   90.00
_cell.angle_gamma   90.00
#
_symmetry.space_group_name_H-M   'P 1'
#
loop_
_entity.id
_entity.type
_entity.pdbx_description
1 polymer ?
#
loop_
_entity_poly.entity_id
_entity_poly.type
_entity_poly.pdbx_seq_one_letter_code
_entity_poly.pdbx_strand_id
1 'polypeptide(L)'
;MAEADFERSLERLFSEAPELPDAEAFAQRVQRRLDRGWAARRALIGVAGLVGGVIGASQLIMSNLFDRAEAASSESARVLTSGVKQLAPQADLLLSRPAGVETVWVAAGLAVLAMGFAITRLIEEI
;
A
#
# COMPACT_ATOMS: atom_id res chain seq x y z
N MET A 1 47.99 -36.07 -26.93
CA MET A 1 47.46 -34.80 -27.48
C MET A 1 46.03 -34.95 -28.02
N ALA A 2 45.66 -36.09 -28.63
CA ALA A 2 44.29 -36.33 -29.12
C ALA A 2 43.17 -36.21 -28.05
N GLU A 3 43.45 -36.61 -26.80
CA GLU A 3 42.48 -36.52 -25.70
C GLU A 3 42.01 -35.07 -25.44
N ALA A 4 42.96 -34.13 -25.41
CA ALA A 4 42.66 -32.73 -25.08
C ALA A 4 41.84 -32.03 -26.17
N ASP A 5 41.98 -32.45 -27.44
CA ASP A 5 41.20 -31.88 -28.55
C ASP A 5 39.79 -32.49 -28.64
N PHE A 6 39.64 -33.76 -28.24
CA PHE A 6 38.36 -34.42 -28.09
C PHE A 6 37.53 -33.80 -26.96
N GLU A 7 38.16 -33.59 -25.80
CA GLU A 7 37.53 -32.99 -24.63
C GLU A 7 37.10 -31.54 -24.88
N ARG A 8 37.94 -30.74 -25.56
CA ARG A 8 37.59 -29.37 -25.98
C ARG A 8 36.46 -29.33 -27.01
N SER A 9 36.36 -30.35 -27.87
CA SER A 9 35.27 -30.47 -28.84
C SER A 9 33.96 -30.88 -28.18
N LEU A 10 34.00 -31.79 -27.19
CA LEU A 10 32.84 -32.16 -26.38
C LEU A 10 32.33 -30.97 -25.57
N GLU A 11 33.23 -30.24 -24.91
CA GLU A 11 32.87 -29.06 -24.13
C GLU A 11 32.19 -28.01 -25.00
N ARG A 12 32.63 -27.84 -26.26
CA ARG A 12 31.98 -26.94 -27.22
C ARG A 12 30.63 -27.47 -27.75
N LEU A 13 30.44 -28.79 -27.79
CA LEU A 13 29.19 -29.41 -28.22
C LEU A 13 28.10 -29.32 -27.13
N PHE A 14 28.51 -29.30 -25.85
CA PHE A 14 27.63 -29.23 -24.69
C PHE A 14 27.59 -27.84 -24.03
N SER A 15 28.42 -26.89 -24.47
CA SER A 15 28.40 -25.51 -23.96
C SER A 15 27.14 -24.75 -24.33
N GLU A 16 26.50 -25.16 -25.42
CA GLU A 16 25.27 -24.54 -25.91
C GLU A 16 24.10 -25.39 -25.42
N ALA A 17 23.24 -24.79 -24.59
CA ALA A 17 22.05 -25.48 -24.10
C ALA A 17 21.20 -25.88 -25.31
N PRO A 18 20.88 -27.17 -25.50
CA PRO A 18 20.12 -27.60 -26.66
C PRO A 18 18.77 -26.88 -26.69
N GLU A 19 18.48 -26.23 -27.82
CA GLU A 19 17.21 -25.55 -28.01
C GLU A 19 16.07 -26.57 -27.96
N LEU A 20 15.32 -26.55 -26.86
CA LEU A 20 14.15 -27.39 -26.70
C LEU A 20 13.07 -26.90 -27.68
N PRO A 21 12.44 -27.80 -28.45
CA PRO A 21 11.42 -27.41 -29.43
C PRO A 21 10.23 -26.67 -28.79
N ASP A 22 10.01 -26.82 -27.49
CA ASP A 22 8.96 -26.15 -26.73
C ASP A 22 9.48 -25.06 -25.78
N ALA A 23 10.73 -24.61 -25.94
CA ALA A 23 11.37 -23.62 -25.05
C ALA A 23 10.52 -22.35 -24.89
N GLU A 24 9.97 -21.80 -25.97
CA GLU A 24 9.11 -20.61 -25.93
C GLU A 24 7.80 -20.90 -25.17
N ALA A 25 7.17 -22.05 -25.42
CA ALA A 25 5.93 -22.44 -24.74
C ALA A 25 6.16 -22.67 -23.24
N PHE A 26 7.31 -23.24 -22.88
CA PHE A 26 7.76 -23.37 -21.49
C PHE A 26 7.98 -22.00 -20.84
N ALA A 27 8.73 -21.11 -21.49
CA ALA A 27 9.02 -19.77 -20.98
C ALA A 27 7.72 -18.97 -20.74
N GLN A 28 6.78 -18.98 -21.69
CA GLN A 28 5.48 -18.32 -21.53
C GLN A 28 4.67 -18.89 -20.35
N ARG A 29 4.70 -20.20 -20.13
CA ARG A 29 4.02 -20.82 -18.98
C ARG A 29 4.65 -20.41 -17.65
N VAL A 30 5.97 -20.35 -17.59
CA VAL A 30 6.71 -19.90 -16.39
C VAL A 30 6.42 -18.43 -16.11
N GLN A 31 6.53 -17.57 -17.12
CA GLN A 31 6.24 -16.13 -17.02
C GLN A 31 4.85 -15.90 -16.44
N ARG A 32 3.81 -16.51 -17.02
CA ARG A 32 2.42 -16.38 -16.55
C ARG A 32 2.21 -16.83 -15.10
N ARG A 33 2.94 -17.86 -14.65
CA ARG A 33 2.87 -18.34 -13.26
C ARG A 33 3.58 -17.38 -12.32
N LEU A 34 4.73 -16.85 -12.74
CA LEU A 34 5.52 -15.91 -11.97
C LEU A 34 4.79 -14.57 -11.80
N ASP A 35 4.21 -14.04 -12.88
CA ASP A 35 3.45 -12.79 -12.86
C ASP A 35 2.26 -12.88 -11.91
N ARG A 36 1.49 -13.98 -11.97
CA ARG A 36 0.38 -14.23 -11.02
C ARG A 36 0.85 -14.33 -9.57
N GLY A 37 1.92 -15.06 -9.32
CA GLY A 37 2.47 -15.22 -7.98
C GLY A 37 2.98 -13.89 -7.40
N TRP A 38 3.62 -13.09 -8.24
CA TRP A 38 4.13 -11.77 -7.86
C TRP A 38 3.01 -10.77 -7.62
N ALA A 39 2.01 -10.70 -8.51
CA ALA A 39 0.85 -9.84 -8.35
C ALA A 39 0.06 -10.16 -7.07
N ALA A 40 -0.17 -11.45 -6.81
CA ALA A 40 -0.85 -11.90 -5.59
C ALA A 40 -0.10 -11.50 -4.31
N ARG A 41 1.23 -11.69 -4.27
CA ARG A 41 2.05 -11.27 -3.13
C ARG A 41 2.02 -9.76 -2.94
N ARG A 42 2.15 -8.99 -4.02
CA ARG A 42 2.10 -7.52 -3.97
C ARG A 42 0.74 -7.03 -3.45
N ALA A 43 -0.35 -7.63 -3.91
CA ALA A 43 -1.69 -7.31 -3.43
C ALA A 43 -1.86 -7.63 -1.93
N LEU A 44 -1.44 -8.83 -1.50
CA LEU A 44 -1.52 -9.23 -0.10
C LEU A 44 -0.71 -8.31 0.82
N ILE A 45 0.53 -7.97 0.44
CA ILE A 45 1.37 -7.03 1.20
C ILE A 45 0.73 -5.65 1.26
N GLY A 46 0.15 -5.18 0.14
CA GLY A 46 -0.57 -3.91 0.09
C GLY A 46 -1.77 -3.88 1.04
N VAL A 47 -2.63 -4.90 0.99
CA VAL A 47 -3.80 -5.03 1.87
C VAL A 47 -3.38 -5.14 3.33
N ALA A 48 -2.38 -5.97 3.65
CA ALA A 48 -1.87 -6.11 5.01
C ALA A 48 -1.31 -4.78 5.55
N GLY A 49 -0.57 -4.03 4.72
CA GLY A 49 -0.07 -2.70 5.06
C GLY A 49 -1.18 -1.69 5.32
N LEU A 50 -2.24 -1.68 4.52
CA LEU A 50 -3.40 -0.81 4.73
C LEU A 50 -4.12 -1.13 6.03
N VAL A 51 -4.40 -2.41 6.29
CA VAL A 51 -5.06 -2.86 7.52
C VAL A 51 -4.20 -2.52 8.75
N GLY A 52 -2.91 -2.85 8.70
CA GLY A 52 -1.97 -2.52 9.77
C GLY A 52 -1.84 -1.02 10.01
N GLY A 53 -1.83 -0.22 8.94
CA GLY A 53 -1.77 1.25 9.00
C GLY A 53 -3.01 1.86 9.65
N VAL A 54 -4.21 1.41 9.28
CA VAL A 54 -5.46 1.86 9.89
C VAL A 54 -5.50 1.51 11.37
N ILE A 55 -5.15 0.27 11.73
CA ILE A 55 -5.13 -0.17 13.13
C ILE A 55 -4.09 0.62 13.93
N GLY A 56 -2.87 0.76 13.44
CA GLY A 56 -1.81 1.52 14.11
C GLY A 56 -2.14 3.00 14.29
N ALA A 57 -2.66 3.66 13.26
CA ALA A 57 -3.12 5.05 13.34
C ALA A 57 -4.24 5.21 14.37
N SER A 58 -5.22 4.29 14.38
CA SER A 58 -6.31 4.32 15.36
C SER A 58 -5.82 4.20 16.79
N GLN A 59 -4.83 3.33 17.06
CA GLN A 59 -4.24 3.16 18.39
C GLN A 59 -3.49 4.41 18.87
N LEU A 60 -2.70 5.05 18.01
CA LEU A 60 -1.97 6.29 18.33
C LEU A 60 -2.91 7.46 18.64
N ILE A 61 -4.02 7.55 17.91
CA ILE A 61 -5.06 8.57 18.16
C ILE A 61 -5.74 8.28 19.50
N MET A 62 -6.10 7.02 19.77
CA MET A 62 -6.78 6.65 21.00
C MET A 62 -5.90 6.86 22.24
N SER A 63 -4.62 6.48 22.21
CA SER A 63 -3.70 6.65 23.35
C SER A 63 -3.48 8.13 23.69
N ASN A 64 -3.25 8.97 22.68
CA ASN A 64 -3.08 10.41 22.89
C ASN A 64 -4.36 11.09 23.39
N LEU A 65 -5.54 10.58 23.04
CA LEU A 65 -6.82 11.11 23.51
C LEU A 65 -7.14 10.67 24.95
N PHE A 66 -6.79 9.44 25.35
CA PHE A 66 -6.95 8.98 26.74
C PHE A 66 -5.99 9.68 27.70
N ASP A 67 -4.69 9.75 27.35
CA ASP A 67 -3.68 10.45 28.17
C ASP A 67 -4.01 11.94 28.32
N ARG A 68 -4.53 12.55 27.25
CA ARG A 68 -5.00 13.94 27.30
C ARG A 68 -6.32 14.08 28.04
N ALA A 69 -7.28 13.16 27.91
CA ALA A 69 -8.56 13.24 28.62
C ALA A 69 -8.40 13.11 30.14
N GLU A 70 -7.46 12.28 30.60
CA GLU A 70 -7.16 12.10 32.02
C GLU A 70 -6.50 13.36 32.61
N ALA A 71 -5.52 13.94 31.91
CA ALA A 71 -4.85 15.19 32.30
C ALA A 71 -5.72 16.46 32.10
N ALA A 72 -6.67 16.43 31.16
CA ALA A 72 -7.53 17.56 30.80
C ALA A 72 -8.78 17.72 31.68
N SER A 73 -9.15 16.69 32.45
CA SER A 73 -10.43 16.61 33.17
C SER A 73 -10.67 17.74 34.17
N SER A 74 -9.63 18.34 34.76
CA SER A 74 -9.76 19.45 35.72
C SER A 74 -9.46 20.84 35.14
N GLU A 75 -8.44 20.97 34.28
CA GLU A 75 -7.96 22.27 33.76
C GLU A 75 -8.54 22.62 32.38
N SER A 76 -8.81 21.62 31.53
CA SER A 76 -9.25 21.87 30.15
C SER A 76 -10.70 22.29 30.02
N ALA A 77 -11.57 22.06 31.01
CA ALA A 77 -12.92 22.59 30.97
C ALA A 77 -12.94 24.14 30.92
N ARG A 78 -11.96 24.80 31.55
CA ARG A 78 -11.81 26.26 31.53
C ARG A 78 -10.99 26.75 30.35
N VAL A 79 -9.88 26.08 30.02
CA VAL A 79 -9.02 26.49 28.90
C VAL A 79 -9.66 26.22 27.54
N LEU A 80 -10.45 25.15 27.39
CA LEU A 80 -11.26 24.90 26.19
C LEU A 80 -12.38 25.95 26.07
N THR A 81 -13.06 26.35 27.14
CA THR A 81 -14.11 27.37 27.04
C THR A 81 -13.57 28.78 26.76
N SER A 82 -12.38 29.12 27.24
CA SER A 82 -11.71 30.39 26.90
C SER A 82 -11.06 30.37 25.51
N GLY A 83 -10.45 29.24 25.11
CA GLY A 83 -9.88 29.07 23.77
C GLY A 83 -10.94 29.04 22.67
N VAL A 84 -12.06 28.35 22.90
CA VAL A 84 -13.21 28.31 21.97
C VAL A 84 -13.80 29.70 21.76
N LYS A 85 -13.90 30.53 22.81
CA LYS A 85 -14.45 31.90 22.68
C LYS A 85 -13.55 32.86 21.91
N GLN A 86 -12.24 32.61 21.89
CA GLN A 86 -11.26 33.49 21.24
C GLN A 86 -10.92 33.04 19.80
N LEU A 87 -11.03 31.74 19.52
CA LEU A 87 -10.85 31.14 18.18
C LEU A 87 -12.13 31.09 17.35
N ALA A 88 -13.31 31.21 17.97
CA ALA A 88 -14.61 31.24 17.29
C ALA A 88 -14.68 32.20 16.10
N PRO A 89 -14.26 33.48 16.16
CA PRO A 89 -14.49 34.42 15.05
C PRO A 89 -13.56 34.21 13.84
N GLN A 90 -12.37 33.62 14.02
CA GLN A 90 -11.43 33.36 12.91
C GLN A 90 -11.62 31.98 12.28
N ALA A 91 -12.04 30.99 13.08
CA ALA A 91 -12.48 29.69 12.61
C ALA A 91 -13.77 29.80 11.78
N ASP A 92 -14.69 30.70 12.15
CA ASP A 92 -15.97 30.89 11.44
C ASP A 92 -15.79 31.26 9.96
N LEU A 93 -14.74 31.99 9.57
CA LEU A 93 -14.55 32.39 8.16
C LEU A 93 -13.95 31.29 7.28
N LEU A 94 -13.24 30.31 7.85
CA LEU A 94 -12.70 29.16 7.12
C LEU A 94 -13.55 27.89 7.27
N LEU A 95 -14.32 27.78 8.35
CA LEU A 95 -15.27 26.70 8.65
C LEU A 95 -16.74 27.04 8.33
N SER A 96 -17.06 28.26 7.88
CA SER A 96 -18.40 28.63 7.37
C SER A 96 -18.79 27.90 6.09
N ARG A 97 -17.91 27.08 5.52
CA ARG A 97 -18.35 25.88 4.80
C ARG A 97 -18.19 24.68 5.74
N PRO A 98 -19.28 24.20 6.35
CA PRO A 98 -19.19 23.12 7.32
C PRO A 98 -18.77 21.87 6.58
N ALA A 99 -17.50 21.49 6.74
CA ALA A 99 -17.06 20.13 6.48
C ALA A 99 -17.63 19.26 7.60
N GLY A 100 -18.94 18.96 7.51
CA GLY A 100 -19.62 18.06 8.43
C GLY A 100 -18.94 16.69 8.41
N VAL A 101 -19.21 15.85 9.41
CA VAL A 101 -18.68 14.47 9.47
C VAL A 101 -18.94 13.71 8.15
N GLU A 102 -19.99 14.08 7.43
CA GLU A 102 -20.33 13.65 6.08
C GLU A 102 -19.20 13.90 5.06
N THR A 103 -18.52 15.05 5.09
CA THR A 103 -17.39 15.33 4.18
C THR A 103 -16.17 14.48 4.47
N VAL A 104 -15.96 14.08 5.73
CA VAL A 104 -14.89 13.14 6.11
C VAL A 104 -15.22 11.75 5.55
N TRP A 105 -16.46 11.32 5.67
CA TRP A 105 -16.93 10.05 5.09
C TRP A 105 -16.93 10.06 3.56
N VAL A 106 -17.28 11.18 2.93
CA VAL A 106 -17.21 11.36 1.47
C VAL A 106 -15.77 11.34 1.00
N ALA A 107 -14.85 12.03 1.68
CA ALA A 107 -13.42 11.98 1.37
C ALA A 107 -12.84 10.58 1.54
N ALA A 108 -13.24 9.86 2.60
CA ALA A 108 -12.85 8.46 2.82
C ALA A 108 -13.41 7.54 1.72
N GLY A 109 -14.68 7.70 1.33
CA GLY A 109 -15.28 6.95 0.23
C GLY A 109 -14.58 7.21 -1.11
N LEU A 110 -14.21 8.46 -1.38
CA LEU A 110 -13.48 8.87 -2.58
C LEU A 110 -12.05 8.30 -2.61
N ALA A 111 -11.39 8.24 -1.44
CA ALA A 111 -10.09 7.58 -1.31
C ALA A 111 -10.16 6.06 -1.56
N VAL A 112 -11.20 5.39 -1.07
CA VAL A 112 -11.43 3.95 -1.34
C VAL A 112 -11.70 3.71 -2.83
N LEU A 113 -12.52 4.55 -3.47
CA LEU A 113 -12.80 4.46 -4.91
C LEU A 113 -11.53 4.72 -5.75
N ALA A 114 -10.72 5.71 -5.40
CA ALA A 114 -9.45 5.98 -6.05
C ALA A 114 -8.47 4.80 -5.91
N MET A 115 -8.46 4.16 -4.75
CA MET A 115 -7.66 2.97 -4.49
C MET A 115 -8.15 1.76 -5.31
N GLY A 116 -9.46 1.56 -5.41
CA GLY A 116 -10.07 0.56 -6.28
C GLY A 116 -9.68 0.77 -7.74
N PHE A 117 -9.81 2.00 -8.26
CA PHE A 117 -9.40 2.35 -9.61
C PHE A 117 -7.91 2.11 -9.87
N ALA A 118 -7.05 2.47 -8.91
CA ALA A 118 -5.62 2.22 -9.00
C ALA A 118 -5.31 0.71 -9.07
N ILE A 119 -6.05 -0.12 -8.33
CA ILE A 119 -5.92 -1.58 -8.38
C ILE A 119 -6.43 -2.13 -9.73
N THR A 120 -7.58 -1.67 -10.23
CA THR A 120 -8.12 -2.10 -11.53
C THR A 120 -7.16 -1.74 -12.67
N ARG A 121 -6.61 -0.54 -12.65
CA ARG A 121 -5.60 -0.09 -13.61
C ARG A 121 -4.31 -0.92 -13.52
N LEU A 122 -3.86 -1.25 -12.31
CA LEU A 122 -2.71 -2.12 -12.12
C LEU A 122 -2.94 -3.51 -12.71
N ILE A 123 -4.19 -4.01 -12.69
CA ILE A 123 -4.56 -5.30 -13.29
C ILE A 123 -4.60 -5.21 -14.83
N GLU A 124 -5.02 -4.08 -15.40
CA GLU A 124 -4.98 -3.88 -16.86
C GLU A 124 -3.57 -3.70 -17.41
N GLU A 125 -2.64 -3.14 -16.63
CA GLU A 125 -1.23 -2.97 -17.00
C GLU A 125 -0.39 -4.25 -16.86
N ILE A 126 -0.94 -5.32 -16.26
CA ILE A 126 -0.30 -6.65 -16.11
C ILE A 126 -0.85 -7.62 -17.15
#